data_AF-A0A6L7CNE9-F1
#
_entry.id   AF-A0A6L7CNE9-F1
#
_cell.length_a   1.000
_cell.length_b   1.000
_cell.length_c   1.000
_cell.angle_alpha   90.00
_cell.angle_beta   90.00
_cell.angle_gamma   90.00
#
_symmetry.space_group_name_H-M   'P 1'
#
loop_
_entity.id
_entity.type
_entity.pdbx_description
1 polymer ?
#
loop_
_entity_poly.entity_id
_entity_poly.type
_entity_poly.pdbx_seq_one_letter_code
_entity_poly.pdbx_strand_id
1 'polypeptide(L)' 'MKQSEFRRWLESQGVDVANGSNHLKLRFHGRRSVMPRH' A
#
# COMPACT_ATOMS: atom_id res chain seq x y z
N MET A 1 1.44 14.48 -4.42
CA MET A 1 2.16 13.20 -4.35
C MET A 1 1.45 12.22 -5.26
N LYS A 2 2.16 11.59 -6.21
CA LYS A 2 1.54 10.58 -7.07
C LYS A 2 1.28 9.31 -6.26
N GLN A 3 0.18 8.61 -6.55
CA GLN A 3 -0.15 7.34 -5.89
C GLN A 3 1.02 6.34 -5.94
N SER A 4 1.76 6.33 -7.06
CA SER A 4 2.96 5.54 -7.28
C SER A 4 4.12 5.89 -6.34
N GLU A 5 4.30 7.17 -6.01
CA GLU A 5 5.32 7.64 -5.07
C GLU A 5 4.94 7.26 -3.65
N PHE A 6 3.65 7.36 -3.30
CA PHE A 6 3.16 6.92 -2.00
C PHE A 6 3.42 5.43 -1.78
N ARG A 7 3.12 4.61 -2.80
CA ARG A 7 3.40 3.16 -2.75
C ARG A 7 4.88 2.88 -2.51
N ARG A 8 5.78 3.53 -3.25
CA ARG A 8 7.24 3.36 -3.08
C ARG A 8 7.70 3.80 -1.69
N TRP A 9 7.12 4.88 -1.16
CA TRP A 9 7.40 5.35 0.19
C TRP A 9 6.92 4.34 1.24
N LEU A 10 5.72 3.76 1.09
CA LEU A 10 5.24 2.70 1.99
C LEU A 10 6.16 1.47 1.95
N GLU A 11 6.54 1.03 0.75
CA GLU A 11 7.48 -0.08 0.56
C GLU A 11 8.84 0.21 1.24
N SER A 12 9.34 1.45 1.19
CA SER A 12 10.60 1.83 1.86
C SER A 12 10.50 1.84 3.39
N GLN A 13 9.31 2.00 3.96
CA GLN A 13 9.06 1.86 5.39
C GLN A 13 8.89 0.39 5.83
N GLY A 14 8.96 -0.57 4.91
CA GLY A 14 8.72 -1.99 5.19
C GLY A 14 7.24 -2.36 5.26
N VAL A 15 6.35 -1.57 4.63
CA VAL A 15 4.95 -1.93 4.47
C VAL A 15 4.82 -2.97 3.36
N ASP A 16 4.19 -4.10 3.68
CA ASP A 16 3.83 -5.11 2.70
C ASP A 16 2.64 -4.62 1.86
N VAL A 17 2.88 -4.42 0.57
CA VAL A 17 1.86 -4.00 -0.40
C VAL A 17 1.47 -5.20 -1.26
N ALA A 18 0.25 -5.70 -1.10
CA ALA A 18 -0.30 -6.79 -1.89
C ALA A 18 -1.35 -6.28 -2.89
N ASN A 19 -1.34 -6.83 -4.11
CA ASN A 19 -2.35 -6.52 -5.11
C ASN A 19 -3.68 -7.22 -4.79
N GLY A 20 -4.73 -6.43 -4.56
CA GLY A 20 -6.11 -6.86 -4.68
C GLY A 20 -6.72 -6.47 -6.03
N SER A 21 -7.95 -6.92 -6.28
CA SER A 21 -8.66 -6.70 -7.54
C SER A 21 -8.88 -5.21 -7.85
N ASN A 22 -9.38 -4.43 -6.87
CA ASN A 22 -9.67 -2.99 -7.05
C ASN A 22 -8.84 -2.06 -6.15
N HIS A 23 -8.11 -2.62 -5.19
CA HIS A 23 -7.33 -1.86 -4.22
C HIS A 23 -6.05 -2.62 -3.86
N LEU A 24 -5.05 -1.89 -3.39
CA LEU A 24 -3.87 -2.44 -2.74
C LEU A 24 -4.20 -2.76 -1.28
N LYS A 25 -3.76 -3.91 -0.81
CA LYS A 25 -3.82 -4.29 0.60
C LYS A 25 -2.47 -3.95 1.22
N LEU A 26 -2.50 -3.16 2.29
CA LEU A 26 -1.32 -2.74 3.02
C LEU A 26 -1.28 -3.49 4.36
N ARG A 27 -0.11 -4.05 4.69
CA ARG A 27 0.14 -4.72 5.97
C ARG A 27 1.38 -4.13 6.62
N PHE A 28 1.24 -3.71 7.87
CA PHE A 28 2.34 -3.12 8.63
C PHE A 28 2.16 -3.40 10.12
N HIS A 29 3.12 -4.09 10.75
CA HIS A 29 3.08 -4.47 12.18
C HIS A 29 1.71 -5.00 12.66
N GLY A 30 1.14 -5.96 11.92
CA GLY A 30 -0.16 -6.57 12.26
C GLY A 30 -1.38 -5.70 11.96
N ARG A 31 -1.19 -4.44 11.55
CA ARG A 31 -2.27 -3.55 11.09
C ARG A 31 -2.52 -3.76 9.62
N ARG A 32 -3.79 -3.64 9.22
CA ARG A 32 -4.26 -3.79 7.84
C ARG A 32 -4.88 -2.49 7.38
N SER A 33 -4.51 -2.03 6.20
CA SER A 33 -5.11 -0.89 5.53
C SER A 33 -5.35 -1.21 4.05
N VAL A 34 -6.16 -0.41 3.38
CA VAL A 34 -6.48 -0.55 1.96
C VAL A 34 -6.23 0.77 1.25
N MET A 35 -5.62 0.70 0.08
CA MET A 35 -5.29 1.84 -0.76
C MET A 35 -5.99 1.68 -2.11
N PRO A 36 -7.05 2.46 -2.40
CA PRO A 36 -7.84 2.27 -3.61
C PRO A 36 -7.09 2.81 -4.84
N ARG A 37 -7.31 2.17 -6.00
CA ARG A 37 -6.82 2.66 -7.29
C ARG A 37 -7.93 3.48 -7.94
N HIS A 38 -7.82 4.79 -7.93
CA HIS A 38 -8.67 5.71 -8.69
C HIS A 38 -7.77 6.72 -9.38
#